data_AF-A0A7V6KU17-F1
#
_entry.id   AF-A0A7V6KU17-F1
#
_cell.length_a   1.000
_cell.length_b   1.000
_cell.length_c   1.000
_cell.angle_alpha   90.00
_cell.angle_beta   90.00
_cell.angle_gamma   90.00
#
_symmetry.space_group_name_H-M   'P 1'
#
loop_
_entity.id
_entity.type
_entity.pdbx_description
1 polymer ?
#
loop_
_entity_poly.entity_id
_entity_poly.type
_entity_poly.pdbx_seq_one_letter_code
_entity_poly.pdbx_strand_id
1 'polypeptide(L)'
;MKTTIKILLALTMIIAVSCNKDEENNDVSKKYSMTILTGMTAGHDIYLYIDALIPDREGIWIDLNNNGKKDNGENNVKFGEGKRYEIGSSTITIYGKVTILDCSGNFVVKSLDVSKNPYLRNLYCYENDINGEAMTSLMMSLPQHKTEDNVKIWVIATNSQYNESNVCTEEQVNIATDKNWAVFDYYNDDGENDVPYAGS
;
A
#
# COMPACT_ATOMS: atom_id res chain seq x y z
N MET A 1 -49.08 -55.00 18.30
CA MET A 1 -47.65 -55.06 18.67
C MET A 1 -46.88 -55.85 17.61
N LYS A 2 -46.20 -55.16 16.70
CA LYS A 2 -44.88 -55.46 16.11
C LYS A 2 -44.69 -54.48 14.94
N THR A 3 -43.74 -53.59 15.16
CA THR A 3 -43.27 -52.51 14.29
C THR A 3 -42.40 -53.06 13.16
N THR A 4 -42.55 -52.58 11.93
CA THR A 4 -41.51 -52.68 10.87
C THR A 4 -41.78 -51.59 9.83
N ILE A 5 -41.22 -50.38 10.00
CA ILE A 5 -39.99 -49.83 9.38
C ILE A 5 -40.01 -49.84 7.85
N LYS A 6 -40.22 -48.64 7.28
CA LYS A 6 -39.90 -48.25 5.90
C LYS A 6 -38.38 -48.20 5.73
N ILE A 7 -37.85 -48.72 4.62
CA ILE A 7 -36.52 -48.34 4.14
C ILE A 7 -36.69 -47.75 2.73
N LEU A 8 -36.45 -46.44 2.66
CA LEU A 8 -36.34 -45.65 1.45
C LEU A 8 -34.90 -45.83 0.94
N LEU A 9 -34.70 -46.37 -0.27
CA LEU A 9 -33.39 -46.31 -0.93
C LEU A 9 -33.11 -44.86 -1.32
N ALA A 10 -32.25 -44.18 -0.57
CA ALA A 10 -31.59 -42.96 -1.03
C ALA A 10 -30.35 -43.38 -1.84
N LEU A 11 -30.36 -43.13 -3.16
CA LEU A 11 -29.15 -43.16 -3.97
C LEU A 11 -28.22 -42.06 -3.46
N THR A 12 -27.10 -42.43 -2.83
CA THR A 12 -26.02 -41.49 -2.56
C THR A 12 -25.26 -41.24 -3.85
N MET A 13 -25.37 -40.02 -4.41
CA MET A 13 -24.36 -39.50 -5.33
C MET A 13 -23.03 -39.48 -4.57
N ILE A 14 -22.10 -40.33 -4.98
CA ILE A 14 -20.70 -40.19 -4.59
C ILE A 14 -20.21 -38.93 -5.33
N ILE A 15 -20.21 -37.80 -4.63
CA ILE A 15 -19.37 -36.68 -5.03
C ILE A 15 -17.95 -37.19 -4.82
N ALA A 16 -17.29 -37.59 -5.91
CA ALA A 16 -15.85 -37.65 -5.91
C ALA A 16 -15.39 -36.23 -5.61
N VAL A 17 -15.07 -35.98 -4.35
CA VAL A 17 -14.21 -34.87 -3.98
C VAL A 17 -12.88 -35.21 -4.62
N SER A 18 -12.72 -34.79 -5.88
CA SER A 18 -11.42 -34.42 -6.38
C SER A 18 -10.88 -33.48 -5.32
N CYS A 19 -9.81 -33.90 -4.66
CA CYS A 19 -9.03 -33.03 -3.81
C CYS A 19 -8.44 -31.98 -4.75
N ASN A 20 -9.24 -30.97 -5.10
CA ASN A 20 -8.70 -29.66 -5.43
C ASN A 20 -8.07 -29.22 -4.12
N LYS A 21 -6.82 -29.63 -3.94
CA LYS A 21 -5.86 -28.75 -3.32
C LYS A 21 -6.03 -27.47 -4.12
N ASP A 22 -6.65 -26.47 -3.52
CA ASP A 22 -6.52 -25.12 -4.00
C ASP A 22 -5.01 -24.97 -4.25
N GLU A 23 -4.64 -24.84 -5.52
CA GLU A 23 -3.34 -24.30 -5.87
C GLU A 23 -3.41 -22.86 -5.37
N GLU A 24 -3.14 -22.70 -4.08
CA GLU A 24 -2.71 -21.47 -3.48
C GLU A 24 -1.51 -21.06 -4.32
N ASN A 25 -1.80 -20.20 -5.29
CA ASN A 25 -0.85 -19.66 -6.24
C ASN A 25 0.10 -18.79 -5.43
N ASN A 26 1.03 -19.47 -4.73
CA ASN A 26 2.09 -18.93 -3.89
C ASN A 26 3.15 -18.34 -4.82
N ASP A 27 2.72 -17.38 -5.64
CA ASP A 27 3.60 -16.45 -6.31
C ASP A 27 4.30 -15.66 -5.21
N VAL A 28 5.46 -16.17 -4.80
CA VAL A 28 6.29 -15.61 -3.72
C VAL A 28 6.59 -14.13 -3.97
N SER A 29 6.53 -13.67 -5.23
CA SER A 29 6.71 -12.26 -5.60
C SER A 29 5.58 -11.35 -5.11
N LYS A 30 4.38 -11.87 -4.84
CA LYS A 30 3.22 -11.10 -4.36
C LYS A 30 3.02 -11.13 -2.85
N LYS A 31 3.91 -11.80 -2.12
CA LYS A 31 3.84 -11.90 -0.66
C LYS A 31 3.85 -10.53 0.00
N TYR A 32 4.63 -9.60 -0.55
CA TYR A 32 4.74 -8.24 -0.06
C TYR A 32 4.12 -7.29 -1.08
N SER A 33 3.28 -6.37 -0.62
CA SER A 33 2.64 -5.42 -1.51
C SER A 33 2.24 -4.13 -0.79
N MET A 34 2.01 -3.09 -1.59
CA MET A 34 1.36 -1.85 -1.17
C MET A 34 0.39 -1.43 -2.28
N THR A 35 -0.78 -0.94 -1.91
CA THR A 35 -1.83 -0.57 -2.87
C THR A 35 -2.15 0.91 -2.77
N ILE A 36 -2.20 1.57 -3.91
CA ILE A 36 -2.53 2.99 -4.04
C ILE A 36 -3.85 3.10 -4.81
N LEU A 37 -4.83 3.78 -4.23
CA LEU A 37 -6.04 4.21 -4.92
C LEU A 37 -5.91 5.69 -5.26
N THR A 38 -6.10 6.01 -6.54
CA THR A 38 -6.08 7.38 -7.06
C THR A 38 -7.45 7.80 -7.56
N GLY A 39 -7.66 9.11 -7.69
CA GLY A 39 -8.77 9.69 -8.45
C GLY A 39 -8.54 9.74 -9.96
N MET A 40 -7.46 9.14 -10.47
CA MET A 40 -7.12 9.13 -11.89
C MET A 40 -7.82 7.98 -12.62
N THR A 41 -7.93 8.10 -13.94
CA THR A 41 -8.36 7.01 -14.85
C THR A 41 -7.18 6.52 -15.69
N ALA A 42 -7.35 5.37 -16.34
CA ALA A 42 -6.35 4.84 -17.28
C ALA A 42 -5.83 5.91 -18.27
N GLY A 43 -4.52 5.87 -18.55
CA GLY A 43 -3.82 6.79 -19.45
C GLY A 43 -3.26 8.05 -18.79
N HIS A 44 -3.45 8.24 -17.48
CA HIS A 44 -2.76 9.29 -16.71
C HIS A 44 -1.45 8.77 -16.11
N ASP A 45 -0.57 9.69 -15.78
CA ASP A 45 0.68 9.37 -15.11
C ASP A 45 0.58 9.55 -13.59
N ILE A 46 1.08 8.57 -12.85
CA ILE A 46 1.39 8.70 -11.42
C ILE A 46 2.89 8.88 -11.23
N TYR A 47 3.29 9.86 -10.41
CA TYR A 47 4.67 9.99 -9.95
C TYR A 47 4.94 9.04 -8.78
N LEU A 48 6.02 8.27 -8.87
CA LEU A 48 6.52 7.43 -7.79
C LEU A 48 8.03 7.52 -7.70
N TYR A 49 8.56 7.68 -6.50
CA TYR A 49 9.93 7.33 -6.15
C TYR A 49 9.91 6.07 -5.29
N ILE A 50 10.68 5.07 -5.69
CA ILE A 50 10.74 3.77 -5.01
C ILE A 50 12.21 3.48 -4.71
N ASP A 51 12.50 3.00 -3.51
CA ASP A 51 13.79 2.38 -3.21
C ASP A 51 13.63 1.10 -2.39
N ALA A 52 14.61 0.22 -2.53
CA ALA A 52 14.70 -1.06 -1.87
C ALA A 52 16.17 -1.48 -1.73
N LEU A 53 16.45 -2.38 -0.78
CA LEU A 53 17.75 -3.02 -0.66
C LEU A 53 18.11 -3.70 -1.99
N ILE A 54 19.37 -3.57 -2.42
CA ILE A 54 19.86 -4.11 -3.70
C ILE A 54 19.44 -5.58 -3.94
N PRO A 55 19.57 -6.50 -2.95
CA PRO A 55 19.17 -7.90 -3.15
C PRO A 55 17.68 -8.13 -3.39
N ASP A 56 16.82 -7.19 -2.99
CA ASP A 56 15.36 -7.33 -3.10
C ASP A 56 14.79 -6.69 -4.37
N ARG A 57 15.58 -5.87 -5.09
CA ARG A 57 15.13 -5.10 -6.27
C ARG A 57 14.65 -5.96 -7.43
N GLU A 58 15.21 -7.15 -7.62
CA GLU A 58 14.85 -8.05 -8.73
C GLU A 58 13.38 -8.52 -8.68
N GLY A 59 12.83 -8.65 -7.46
CA GLY A 59 11.46 -9.12 -7.25
C GLY A 59 10.39 -8.04 -7.36
N ILE A 60 10.77 -6.77 -7.43
CA ILE A 60 9.83 -5.65 -7.33
C ILE A 60 9.23 -5.30 -8.69
N TRP A 61 7.93 -5.00 -8.71
CA TRP A 61 7.20 -4.58 -9.89
C TRP A 61 5.93 -3.82 -9.52
N ILE A 62 5.32 -3.15 -10.49
CA ILE A 62 4.13 -2.33 -10.28
C ILE A 62 3.04 -2.85 -11.20
N ASP A 63 1.97 -3.39 -10.61
CA ASP A 63 0.73 -3.69 -11.28
C ASP A 63 0.01 -2.36 -11.56
N LEU A 64 0.19 -1.84 -12.78
CA LEU A 64 -0.30 -0.53 -13.20
C LEU A 64 -1.77 -0.60 -13.64
N ASN A 65 -2.27 -1.79 -13.96
CA ASN A 65 -3.65 -1.99 -14.46
C ASN A 65 -4.55 -2.78 -13.50
N ASN A 66 -4.05 -3.13 -12.31
CA ASN A 66 -4.74 -3.85 -11.25
C ASN A 66 -5.26 -5.23 -11.68
N ASN A 67 -4.53 -5.93 -12.56
CA ASN A 67 -4.93 -7.27 -13.03
C ASN A 67 -4.24 -8.41 -12.26
N GLY A 68 -3.35 -8.08 -11.32
CA GLY A 68 -2.60 -9.03 -10.52
C GLY A 68 -1.60 -9.86 -11.33
N LYS A 69 -1.14 -9.41 -12.50
CA LYS A 69 -0.17 -10.10 -13.34
C LYS A 69 0.89 -9.10 -13.80
N LYS A 70 2.16 -9.50 -13.71
CA LYS A 70 3.28 -8.70 -14.23
C LYS A 70 3.19 -8.67 -15.77
N ASP A 71 2.69 -7.58 -16.32
CA ASP A 71 2.62 -7.33 -17.75
C ASP A 71 3.90 -6.70 -18.30
N ASN A 72 3.98 -6.62 -19.63
CA ASN A 72 5.12 -5.97 -20.28
C ASN A 72 5.19 -4.48 -19.89
N GLY A 73 6.33 -4.06 -19.36
CA GLY A 73 6.53 -2.69 -18.90
C GLY A 73 6.31 -2.48 -17.40
N GLU A 74 5.76 -3.45 -16.67
CA GLU A 74 5.50 -3.33 -15.22
C GLU A 74 6.72 -3.67 -14.34
N ASN A 75 7.77 -4.21 -14.93
CA ASN A 75 9.06 -4.50 -14.29
C ASN A 75 10.10 -3.37 -14.48
N ASN A 76 9.70 -2.22 -15.00
CA ASN A 76 10.60 -1.12 -15.37
C ASN A 76 10.84 -0.11 -14.21
N VAL A 77 10.78 -0.59 -12.98
CA VAL A 77 10.92 0.22 -11.76
C VAL A 77 12.28 0.93 -11.74
N LYS A 78 12.26 2.25 -11.50
CA LYS A 78 13.47 3.04 -11.26
C LYS A 78 13.66 3.17 -9.76
N PHE A 79 14.80 2.66 -9.28
CA PHE A 79 15.14 2.67 -7.86
C PHE A 79 16.04 3.86 -7.54
N GLY A 80 15.69 4.60 -6.47
CA GLY A 80 16.47 5.75 -6.04
C GLY A 80 16.28 7.00 -6.91
N GLU A 81 15.28 7.00 -7.79
CA GLU A 81 14.97 8.09 -8.72
C GLU A 81 13.45 8.19 -8.92
N GLY A 82 12.93 9.41 -8.96
CA GLY A 82 11.52 9.67 -9.22
C GLY A 82 11.16 9.40 -10.67
N LYS A 83 10.06 8.68 -10.91
CA LYS A 83 9.58 8.35 -12.26
C LYS A 83 8.07 8.46 -12.35
N ARG A 84 7.59 8.90 -13.52
CA ARG A 84 6.17 8.83 -13.91
C ARG A 84 5.85 7.50 -14.58
N TYR A 85 4.73 6.91 -14.20
CA TYR A 85 4.21 5.66 -14.75
C TYR A 85 2.79 5.88 -15.26
N GLU A 86 2.54 5.53 -16.51
CA GLU A 86 1.19 5.56 -17.07
C GLU A 86 0.35 4.44 -16.42
N ILE A 87 -0.75 4.79 -15.78
CA ILE A 87 -1.63 3.83 -15.10
C ILE A 87 -2.66 3.26 -16.07
N GLY A 88 -2.97 1.97 -15.93
CA GLY A 88 -4.07 1.30 -16.63
C GLY A 88 -5.37 1.24 -15.82
N SER A 89 -5.34 1.66 -14.55
CA SER A 89 -6.46 1.59 -13.60
C SER A 89 -6.34 2.69 -12.54
N SER A 90 -7.43 3.05 -11.87
CA SER A 90 -7.42 3.97 -10.73
C SER A 90 -6.69 3.40 -9.51
N THR A 91 -6.61 2.08 -9.43
CA THR A 91 -5.87 1.34 -8.40
C THR A 91 -4.59 0.80 -9.01
N ILE A 92 -3.48 0.92 -8.31
CA ILE A 92 -2.23 0.24 -8.65
C ILE A 92 -1.69 -0.51 -7.44
N THR A 93 -0.91 -1.56 -7.68
CA THR A 93 -0.26 -2.32 -6.60
C THR A 93 1.23 -2.46 -6.86
N ILE A 94 2.04 -2.04 -5.90
CA ILE A 94 3.48 -2.25 -5.91
C ILE A 94 3.75 -3.56 -5.19
N TYR A 95 4.38 -4.52 -5.86
CA TYR A 95 4.75 -5.81 -5.30
C TYR A 95 6.24 -5.86 -4.97
N GLY A 96 6.59 -6.56 -3.90
CA GLY A 96 7.96 -6.78 -3.42
C GLY A 96 8.32 -5.97 -2.17
N LYS A 97 9.56 -6.13 -1.71
CA LYS A 97 10.03 -5.51 -0.46
C LYS A 97 10.59 -4.11 -0.73
N VAL A 98 9.77 -3.10 -0.49
CA VAL A 98 10.14 -1.69 -0.69
C VAL A 98 10.54 -1.07 0.65
N THR A 99 11.64 -0.32 0.68
CA THR A 99 12.09 0.40 1.88
C THR A 99 11.68 1.87 1.88
N ILE A 100 11.57 2.47 0.70
CA ILE A 100 11.13 3.87 0.53
C ILE A 100 10.04 3.90 -0.53
N LEU A 101 8.90 4.48 -0.17
CA LEU A 101 7.84 4.84 -1.10
C LEU A 101 7.59 6.34 -0.99
N ASP A 102 7.69 7.03 -2.10
CA ASP A 102 7.24 8.41 -2.23
C ASP A 102 6.22 8.48 -3.37
N CYS A 103 4.98 8.82 -2.98
CA CYS A 103 3.87 9.11 -3.86
C CYS A 103 3.31 10.52 -3.60
N SER A 104 4.14 11.41 -3.03
CA SER A 104 3.78 12.79 -2.79
C SER A 104 3.58 13.58 -4.09
N GLY A 105 2.88 14.71 -4.01
CA GLY A 105 2.72 15.63 -5.14
C GLY A 105 1.90 15.07 -6.32
N ASN A 106 1.12 14.01 -6.09
CA ASN A 106 0.18 13.48 -7.07
C ASN A 106 -1.19 14.20 -6.99
N PHE A 107 -1.50 14.89 -5.89
CA PHE A 107 -2.72 15.67 -5.63
C PHE A 107 -4.04 14.90 -5.68
N VAL A 108 -4.03 13.61 -6.04
CA VAL A 108 -5.24 12.82 -6.32
C VAL A 108 -5.20 11.42 -5.71
N VAL A 109 -4.14 11.03 -5.00
CA VAL A 109 -4.17 9.78 -4.21
C VAL A 109 -5.22 9.92 -3.12
N LYS A 110 -6.16 8.97 -3.07
CA LYS A 110 -7.30 8.96 -2.14
C LYS A 110 -7.08 8.02 -0.97
N SER A 111 -6.37 6.91 -1.19
CA SER A 111 -5.99 6.00 -0.13
C SER A 111 -4.71 5.24 -0.47
N LEU A 112 -4.06 4.78 0.59
CA LEU A 112 -2.82 4.01 0.54
C LEU A 112 -2.91 2.91 1.61
N ASP A 113 -2.64 1.66 1.21
CA ASP A 113 -2.51 0.52 2.11
C ASP A 113 -1.10 -0.04 2.00
N VAL A 114 -0.34 0.00 3.10
CA VAL A 114 1.03 -0.52 3.18
C VAL A 114 1.17 -1.72 4.12
N SER A 115 0.05 -2.29 4.57
CA SER A 115 0.01 -3.35 5.59
C SER A 115 0.77 -4.62 5.22
N LYS A 116 0.94 -4.88 3.92
CA LYS A 116 1.64 -6.06 3.40
C LYS A 116 3.12 -5.79 3.12
N ASN A 117 3.69 -4.65 3.50
CA ASN A 117 5.12 -4.38 3.33
C ASN A 117 5.83 -4.00 4.65
N PRO A 118 6.22 -4.99 5.48
CA PRO A 118 6.92 -4.73 6.74
C PRO A 118 8.36 -4.19 6.57
N TYR A 119 8.83 -4.05 5.34
CA TYR A 119 10.16 -3.53 5.01
C TYR A 119 10.15 -2.02 4.77
N LEU A 120 8.98 -1.39 4.70
CA LEU A 120 8.89 0.05 4.54
C LEU A 120 9.56 0.75 5.73
N ARG A 121 10.28 1.84 5.46
CA ARG A 121 10.97 2.65 6.47
C ARG A 121 10.64 4.12 6.31
N ASN A 122 10.53 4.59 5.07
CA ASN A 122 10.20 5.96 4.76
C ASN A 122 8.99 6.00 3.82
N LEU A 123 8.00 6.82 4.17
CA LEU A 123 6.81 7.05 3.37
C LEU A 123 6.59 8.55 3.18
N TYR A 124 6.54 9.00 1.93
CA TYR A 124 6.18 10.37 1.59
C TYR A 124 4.84 10.33 0.85
N CYS A 125 3.82 10.96 1.45
CA CYS A 125 2.47 10.97 0.89
C CYS A 125 1.75 12.31 1.03
N TYR A 126 2.46 13.37 1.43
CA TYR A 126 1.96 14.76 1.41
C TYR A 126 1.53 15.20 0.01
N GLU A 127 0.78 16.31 -0.08
CA GLU A 127 0.23 16.83 -1.35
C GLU A 127 -0.59 15.79 -2.12
N ASN A 128 -1.55 15.17 -1.41
CA ASN A 128 -2.54 14.27 -1.96
C ASN A 128 -3.95 14.64 -1.43
N ASP A 129 -4.92 13.74 -1.56
CA ASP A 129 -6.27 13.93 -1.03
C ASP A 129 -6.69 12.75 -0.13
N ILE A 130 -5.81 12.43 0.82
CA ILE A 130 -6.01 11.38 1.84
C ILE A 130 -6.52 12.06 3.12
N ASN A 131 -7.78 11.82 3.47
CA ASN A 131 -8.41 12.43 4.64
C ASN A 131 -9.46 11.49 5.26
N GLY A 132 -9.99 11.86 6.43
CA GLY A 132 -11.03 11.12 7.12
C GLY A 132 -10.68 9.65 7.35
N GLU A 133 -11.58 8.74 6.99
CA GLU A 133 -11.40 7.29 7.16
C GLU A 133 -10.23 6.72 6.36
N ALA A 134 -9.90 7.33 5.21
CA ALA A 134 -8.75 6.89 4.40
C ALA A 134 -7.42 7.17 5.11
N MET A 135 -7.32 8.32 5.78
CA MET A 135 -6.14 8.64 6.60
C MET A 135 -6.04 7.70 7.81
N THR A 136 -7.16 7.44 8.50
CA THR A 136 -7.17 6.44 9.60
C THR A 136 -6.70 5.07 9.10
N SER A 137 -7.19 4.64 7.93
CA SER A 137 -6.81 3.36 7.33
C SER A 137 -5.32 3.30 6.99
N LEU A 138 -4.76 4.38 6.43
CA LEU A 138 -3.33 4.49 6.17
C LEU A 138 -2.52 4.30 7.46
N MET A 139 -2.84 5.04 8.52
CA MET A 139 -2.11 4.96 9.79
C MET A 139 -2.21 3.57 10.43
N MET A 140 -3.38 2.93 10.36
CA MET A 140 -3.56 1.55 10.81
C MET A 140 -2.75 0.54 9.99
N SER A 141 -2.59 0.79 8.69
CA SER A 141 -1.84 -0.07 7.77
C SER A 141 -0.32 0.02 7.95
N LEU A 142 0.20 1.05 8.63
CA LEU A 142 1.63 1.17 8.88
C LEU A 142 2.17 -0.07 9.64
N PRO A 143 3.32 -0.64 9.22
CA PRO A 143 3.94 -1.74 9.94
C PRO A 143 4.38 -1.34 11.34
N GLN A 144 4.32 -2.28 12.27
CA GLN A 144 4.90 -2.10 13.61
C GLN A 144 6.42 -2.15 13.52
N HIS A 145 7.07 -1.11 14.02
CA HIS A 145 8.53 -1.03 14.14
C HIS A 145 8.99 -1.02 15.59
N LYS A 146 10.30 -1.15 15.78
CA LYS A 146 10.96 -0.81 17.05
C LYS A 146 11.46 0.63 17.00
N THR A 147 11.65 1.24 18.17
CA THR A 147 12.11 2.63 18.27
C THR A 147 13.46 2.85 17.57
N GLU A 148 14.37 1.87 17.60
CA GLU A 148 15.68 1.95 16.93
C GLU A 148 15.63 1.91 15.39
N ASP A 149 14.49 1.54 14.80
CA ASP A 149 14.36 1.45 13.33
C ASP A 149 14.32 2.83 12.66
N ASN A 150 14.02 3.91 13.42
CA ASN A 150 13.99 5.30 12.97
C ASN A 150 13.15 5.50 11.68
N VAL A 151 11.93 4.95 11.67
CA VAL A 151 11.01 5.03 10.52
C VAL A 151 10.20 6.33 10.53
N LYS A 152 9.90 6.84 9.34
CA LYS A 152 9.37 8.19 9.14
C LYS A 152 8.27 8.26 8.09
N ILE A 153 7.24 9.04 8.35
CA ILE A 153 6.18 9.38 7.41
C ILE A 153 6.03 10.90 7.27
N TRP A 154 6.03 11.41 6.04
CA TRP A 154 5.71 12.80 5.71
C TRP A 154 4.33 12.84 5.08
N VAL A 155 3.36 13.33 5.85
CA VAL A 155 1.93 13.17 5.55
C VAL A 155 1.25 14.49 5.13
N ILE A 156 1.83 15.62 5.50
CA ILE A 156 1.31 16.96 5.24
C ILE A 156 2.46 17.83 4.72
N ALA A 157 2.16 18.86 3.92
CA ALA A 157 3.09 19.93 3.55
C ALA A 157 2.43 21.30 3.73
N THR A 158 2.34 21.80 4.97
CA THR A 158 1.59 23.03 5.29
C THR A 158 2.19 24.30 4.67
N ASN A 159 3.50 24.28 4.41
CA ASN A 159 4.23 25.41 3.83
C ASN A 159 4.48 25.26 2.33
N SER A 160 3.82 24.28 1.69
CA SER A 160 3.87 24.17 0.25
C SER A 160 3.15 25.34 -0.44
N GLN A 161 3.63 25.70 -1.62
CA GLN A 161 2.91 26.59 -2.53
C GLN A 161 1.66 25.92 -3.14
N TYR A 162 1.54 24.59 -3.01
CA TYR A 162 0.41 23.83 -3.47
C TYR A 162 -0.62 23.64 -2.35
N ASN A 163 -1.88 23.44 -2.74
CA ASN A 163 -2.94 23.20 -1.77
C ASN A 163 -2.80 21.77 -1.20
N GLU A 164 -2.32 21.68 0.05
CA GLU A 164 -2.41 20.45 0.82
C GLU A 164 -3.88 20.10 1.08
N SER A 165 -4.29 18.90 0.65
CA SER A 165 -5.66 18.40 0.81
C SER A 165 -5.72 17.13 1.66
N ASN A 166 -4.57 16.59 2.05
CA ASN A 166 -4.51 15.63 3.12
C ASN A 166 -4.96 16.29 4.43
N VAL A 167 -5.60 15.49 5.28
CA VAL A 167 -5.94 15.89 6.65
C VAL A 167 -5.53 14.75 7.57
N CYS A 168 -4.64 15.04 8.52
CA CYS A 168 -4.17 14.09 9.52
C CYS A 168 -4.36 14.67 10.92
N THR A 169 -5.32 14.13 11.67
CA THR A 169 -5.64 14.63 13.01
C THR A 169 -4.62 14.15 14.04
N GLU A 170 -4.62 14.78 15.22
CA GLU A 170 -3.80 14.32 16.37
C GLU A 170 -4.07 12.84 16.72
N GLU A 171 -5.34 12.41 16.69
CA GLU A 171 -5.70 11.01 16.92
C GLU A 171 -5.07 10.07 15.87
N GLN A 172 -5.03 10.48 14.61
CA GLN A 172 -4.42 9.70 13.53
C GLN A 172 -2.90 9.67 13.62
N VAL A 173 -2.26 10.77 14.05
CA VAL A 173 -0.83 10.79 14.38
C VAL A 173 -0.52 9.78 15.49
N ASN A 174 -1.35 9.72 16.53
CA ASN A 174 -1.14 8.79 17.64
C ASN A 174 -1.10 7.33 17.17
N ILE A 175 -1.96 6.93 16.22
CA ILE A 175 -1.96 5.58 15.63
C ILE A 175 -0.59 5.24 15.01
N ALA A 176 0.04 6.18 14.31
CA ALA A 176 1.36 5.99 13.71
C ALA A 176 2.47 5.94 14.78
N THR A 177 2.41 6.82 15.77
CA THR A 177 3.43 6.86 16.84
C THR A 177 3.41 5.62 17.73
N ASP A 178 2.24 5.01 17.98
CA ASP A 178 2.10 3.73 18.68
C ASP A 178 2.83 2.59 17.94
N LYS A 179 2.99 2.75 16.62
CA LYS A 179 3.72 1.83 15.73
C LYS A 179 5.21 2.19 15.57
N ASN A 180 5.70 3.16 16.35
CA ASN A 180 7.04 3.75 16.29
C ASN A 180 7.36 4.52 14.99
N TRP A 181 6.34 5.10 14.33
CA TRP A 181 6.57 6.03 13.22
C TRP A 181 6.68 7.47 13.71
N ALA A 182 7.75 8.16 13.29
CA ALA A 182 7.84 9.60 13.42
C ALA A 182 7.04 10.26 12.28
N VAL A 183 6.12 11.17 12.63
CA VAL A 183 5.22 11.84 11.69
C VAL A 183 5.71 13.27 11.45
N PHE A 184 5.76 13.66 10.18
CA PHE A 184 6.34 14.93 9.75
C PHE A 184 5.43 15.71 8.80
N ASP A 185 5.58 17.03 8.91
CA ASP A 185 5.13 18.05 7.97
C ASP A 185 6.32 18.42 7.10
N TYR A 186 6.14 18.34 5.79
CA TYR A 186 7.17 18.59 4.81
C TYR A 186 7.34 20.10 4.57
N TYR A 187 8.57 20.59 4.74
CA TYR A 187 8.93 22.00 4.63
C TYR A 187 9.94 22.21 3.49
N ASN A 188 9.51 22.88 2.42
CA ASN A 188 10.33 23.22 1.25
C ASN A 188 11.06 24.56 1.47
N ASP A 189 12.09 24.59 2.31
CA ASP A 189 12.98 25.76 2.38
C ASP A 189 14.39 25.26 2.74
N ASP A 190 15.22 25.08 1.72
CA ASP A 190 16.70 25.13 1.66
C ASP A 190 17.56 24.69 2.88
N GLY A 191 17.06 23.86 3.82
CA GLY A 191 17.78 23.51 5.04
C GLY A 191 17.08 22.57 6.01
N GLU A 192 17.01 21.28 5.63
CA GLU A 192 17.22 20.09 6.48
C GLU A 192 16.48 19.89 7.81
N ASN A 193 15.31 20.50 8.06
CA ASN A 193 14.56 20.14 9.26
C ASN A 193 13.20 19.53 8.87
N ASP A 194 13.14 18.19 8.96
CA ASP A 194 11.88 17.47 9.10
C ASP A 194 11.08 18.13 10.25
N VAL A 195 9.94 18.76 9.96
CA VAL A 195 9.14 19.44 10.98
C VAL A 195 8.22 18.41 11.63
N PRO A 196 8.41 18.06 12.93
CA PRO A 196 7.54 17.08 13.57
C PRO A 196 6.09 17.56 13.52
N TYR A 197 5.19 16.67 13.14
CA TYR A 197 3.78 16.98 12.97
C TYR A 197 2.95 16.28 14.05
N ALA A 198 2.29 17.09 14.89
CA ALA A 198 1.46 16.61 15.99
C ALA A 198 0.00 16.36 15.59
N GLY A 199 -0.40 16.67 14.36
CA GLY A 199 -1.79 16.68 13.92
C GLY A 199 -2.39 18.09 13.91
N SER A 200 -3.44 18.27 13.12
CA SER A 200 -4.27 19.49 13.05
C SER A 200 -5.70 19.25 13.49
#